data_AF-A0A661SNZ6-F1
#
_entry.id   AF-A0A661SNZ6-F1
#
_cell.length_a   1.000
_cell.length_b   1.000
_cell.length_c   1.000
_cell.angle_alpha   90.00
_cell.angle_beta   90.00
_cell.angle_gamma   90.00
#
_symmetry.space_group_name_H-M   'P 1'
#
loop_
_entity.id
_entity.type
_entity.pdbx_description
1 polymer ?
#
loop_
_entity_poly.entity_id
_entity_poly.type
_entity_poly.pdbx_seq_one_letter_code
_entity_poly.pdbx_strand_id
1 'polypeptide(L)'
;MADDTLWVRAVIRTAEKGPIEAVWQKGGEDVTAGGHRVMWGHFYASPKDVNWGSRQNPDIFVKIWFDRSGRVDVNFFHVSVPNIEVYSDYPHDGHPDESGTTTLEARYIRQYYENGRSYMVTNYEDGIAADIGGDWWPSTAAGYSVDDNLDIEAVINTVDAGPIEAVWRKGGGETTAGGHRVIWGHFYASPSDVTWGSEQNPDLFVKIWFDASGRVDVNYFHVSVPDIEVSSYFYDDDGFPQSDTGTAILSDRYIRHEFWKNW
;
A
#
# COMPACT_ATOMS: atom_id res chain seq x y z
N MET A 1 -4.00 -12.41 15.32
CA MET A 1 -3.89 -11.25 16.22
C MET A 1 -3.01 -10.20 15.57
N ALA A 2 -3.53 -8.98 15.41
CA ALA A 2 -2.69 -7.81 15.09
C ALA A 2 -1.98 -7.31 16.36
N ASP A 3 -2.71 -7.28 17.48
CA ASP A 3 -2.20 -7.06 18.83
C ASP A 3 -3.01 -7.88 19.87
N ASP A 4 -2.96 -7.50 21.15
CA ASP A 4 -3.66 -8.21 22.23
C ASP A 4 -5.19 -8.05 22.22
N THR A 5 -5.74 -7.12 21.43
CA THR A 5 -7.17 -6.75 21.47
C THR A 5 -7.85 -6.79 20.09
N LEU A 6 -7.09 -6.67 19.00
CA LEU A 6 -7.57 -6.66 17.63
C LEU A 6 -7.11 -7.93 16.91
N TRP A 7 -8.07 -8.66 16.34
CA TRP A 7 -7.79 -9.75 15.43
C TRP A 7 -8.05 -9.32 13.99
N VAL A 8 -7.18 -9.75 13.08
CA VAL A 8 -7.29 -9.54 11.63
C VAL A 8 -6.99 -10.85 10.92
N ARG A 9 -7.66 -11.09 9.79
CA ARG A 9 -7.47 -12.28 8.95
C ARG A 9 -7.71 -11.95 7.49
N ALA A 10 -7.03 -12.66 6.60
CA ALA A 10 -7.29 -12.65 5.17
C ALA A 10 -7.34 -14.08 4.61
N VAL A 11 -8.31 -14.36 3.73
CA VAL A 11 -8.48 -15.63 3.04
C VAL A 11 -8.42 -15.38 1.54
N ILE A 12 -7.47 -16.02 0.87
CA ILE A 12 -7.28 -15.86 -0.58
C ILE A 12 -8.03 -16.98 -1.30
N ARG A 13 -8.94 -16.63 -2.22
CA ARG A 13 -9.61 -17.62 -3.06
C ARG A 13 -8.74 -17.99 -4.25
N THR A 14 -8.09 -19.15 -4.19
CA THR A 14 -7.25 -19.67 -5.27
C THR A 14 -8.05 -20.59 -6.19
N ALA A 15 -7.71 -20.60 -7.49
CA ALA A 15 -8.31 -21.53 -8.44
C ALA A 15 -7.88 -22.98 -8.19
N GLU A 16 -6.66 -23.20 -7.70
CA GLU A 16 -6.03 -24.52 -7.60
C GLU A 16 -6.38 -25.26 -6.30
N LYS A 17 -6.36 -24.55 -5.17
CA LYS A 17 -6.52 -25.13 -3.82
C LYS A 17 -7.81 -24.71 -3.13
N GLY A 18 -8.58 -23.81 -3.75
CA GLY A 18 -9.71 -23.15 -3.11
C GLY A 18 -9.25 -22.08 -2.11
N PRO A 19 -10.00 -21.82 -1.02
CA PRO A 19 -9.64 -20.82 -0.04
C PRO A 19 -8.39 -21.25 0.75
N ILE A 20 -7.42 -20.34 0.88
CA ILE A 20 -6.23 -20.52 1.72
C ILE A 20 -6.14 -19.38 2.73
N GLU A 21 -5.64 -19.67 3.93
CA GLU A 21 -5.33 -18.65 4.94
C GLU A 21 -4.07 -17.89 4.54
N ALA A 22 -4.16 -16.56 4.46
CA ALA A 22 -3.00 -15.73 4.29
C ALA A 22 -2.30 -15.50 5.65
N VAL A 23 -0.99 -15.30 5.61
CA VAL A 23 -0.15 -15.13 6.79
C VAL A 23 0.02 -13.65 7.10
N TRP A 24 -0.39 -13.21 8.29
CA TRP A 24 -0.18 -11.84 8.77
C TRP A 24 1.31 -11.59 9.07
N GLN A 25 1.81 -10.46 8.59
CA GLN A 25 3.14 -9.95 8.91
C GLN A 25 3.04 -8.47 9.29
N LYS A 26 3.28 -8.18 10.57
CA LYS A 26 3.44 -6.80 11.04
C LYS A 26 4.68 -6.16 10.39
N GLY A 27 4.51 -4.95 9.88
CA GLY A 27 5.56 -4.14 9.28
C GLY A 27 6.15 -3.12 10.25
N GLY A 28 5.29 -2.34 10.91
CA GLY A 28 5.70 -1.30 11.85
C GLY A 28 4.57 -0.85 12.77
N GLU A 29 4.92 -0.07 13.78
CA GLU A 29 3.99 0.53 14.72
C GLU A 29 4.56 1.83 15.28
N ASP A 30 3.71 2.82 15.47
CA ASP A 30 4.08 4.13 16.03
C ASP A 30 2.95 4.72 16.90
N VAL A 31 3.28 5.74 17.69
CA VAL A 31 2.33 6.57 18.43
C VAL A 31 2.53 8.02 18.02
N THR A 32 1.51 8.61 17.39
CA THR A 32 1.55 10.00 16.94
C THR A 32 1.57 10.96 18.13
N ALA A 33 2.03 12.20 17.91
CA ALA A 33 2.02 13.24 18.95
C ALA A 33 0.61 13.51 19.52
N GLY A 34 -0.45 13.24 18.76
CA GLY A 34 -1.84 13.35 19.21
C GLY A 34 -2.29 12.24 20.15
N GLY A 35 -1.46 11.21 20.38
CA GLY A 35 -1.77 10.03 21.19
C GLY A 35 -2.49 8.92 20.44
N HIS A 36 -2.53 8.97 19.11
CA HIS A 36 -3.09 7.90 18.29
C HIS A 36 -2.02 6.83 18.07
N ARG A 37 -2.39 5.56 18.23
CA ARG A 37 -1.49 4.45 17.95
C ARG A 37 -1.78 3.91 16.56
N VAL A 38 -0.74 3.73 15.75
CA VAL A 38 -0.84 3.29 14.36
C VAL A 38 -0.03 2.04 14.18
N MET A 39 -0.58 1.03 13.52
CA MET A 39 0.11 -0.20 13.16
C MET A 39 -0.09 -0.45 11.67
N TRP A 40 0.90 -1.01 10.99
CA TRP A 40 0.73 -1.49 9.64
C TRP A 40 1.39 -2.86 9.44
N GLY A 41 0.97 -3.53 8.38
CA GLY A 41 1.52 -4.80 7.96
C GLY A 41 0.90 -5.25 6.64
N HIS A 42 1.07 -6.53 6.34
CA HIS A 42 0.52 -7.12 5.14
C HIS A 42 0.21 -8.60 5.36
N PHE A 43 -0.62 -9.14 4.48
CA PHE A 43 -0.84 -10.57 4.35
C PHE A 43 -0.17 -11.08 3.08
N TYR A 44 0.33 -12.31 3.15
CA TYR A 44 0.89 -13.01 2.01
C TYR A 44 0.44 -14.47 1.99
N ALA A 45 0.30 -15.06 0.81
CA ALA A 45 0.03 -16.46 0.66
C ALA A 45 1.25 -17.28 1.08
N SER A 46 1.02 -18.35 1.84
CA SER A 46 2.09 -19.22 2.29
C SER A 46 2.67 -20.04 1.12
N PRO A 47 4.01 -20.15 0.97
CA PRO A 47 4.63 -21.03 -0.01
C PRO A 47 4.32 -22.52 0.21
N LYS A 48 3.81 -22.89 1.39
CA LYS A 48 3.30 -24.25 1.67
C LYS A 48 1.93 -24.49 1.05
N ASP A 49 1.21 -23.42 0.72
CA ASP A 49 -0.14 -23.49 0.20
C ASP A 49 -0.22 -23.33 -1.31
N VAL A 50 0.59 -22.43 -1.87
CA VAL A 50 0.67 -22.14 -3.31
C VAL A 50 2.11 -21.86 -3.71
N ASN A 51 2.48 -22.18 -4.95
CA ASN A 51 3.87 -22.07 -5.43
C ASN A 51 4.37 -20.62 -5.61
N TRP A 52 3.44 -19.66 -5.72
CA TRP A 52 3.72 -18.24 -5.86
C TRP A 52 3.66 -17.48 -4.53
N GLY A 53 3.28 -18.16 -3.45
CA GLY A 53 3.11 -17.54 -2.14
C GLY A 53 4.45 -17.17 -1.52
N SER A 54 4.57 -15.92 -1.07
CA SER A 54 5.84 -15.41 -0.54
C SER A 54 5.68 -14.18 0.33
N ARG A 55 6.42 -14.16 1.45
CA ARG A 55 6.52 -12.97 2.31
C ARG A 55 7.13 -11.76 1.59
N GLN A 56 7.90 -12.00 0.54
CA GLN A 56 8.52 -10.94 -0.27
C GLN A 56 7.60 -10.42 -1.38
N ASN A 57 6.42 -11.04 -1.55
CA ASN A 57 5.39 -10.65 -2.51
C ASN A 57 4.01 -10.57 -1.81
N PRO A 58 3.75 -9.49 -1.04
CA PRO A 58 2.51 -9.37 -0.26
C PRO A 58 1.26 -9.31 -1.14
N ASP A 59 0.17 -9.93 -0.71
CA ASP A 59 -1.08 -10.00 -1.47
C ASP A 59 -2.06 -8.88 -1.13
N ILE A 60 -2.04 -8.41 0.11
CA ILE A 60 -2.86 -7.29 0.60
C ILE A 60 -2.16 -6.60 1.77
N PHE A 61 -2.27 -5.27 1.84
CA PHE A 61 -1.69 -4.46 2.91
C PHE A 61 -2.76 -4.01 3.88
N VAL A 62 -2.36 -3.73 5.13
CA VAL A 62 -3.26 -3.28 6.19
C VAL A 62 -2.63 -2.15 6.99
N LYS A 63 -3.40 -1.10 7.26
CA LYS A 63 -3.06 -0.04 8.21
C LYS A 63 -4.18 0.12 9.23
N ILE A 64 -3.82 0.05 10.49
CA ILE A 64 -4.69 0.06 11.65
C ILE A 64 -4.44 1.35 12.42
N TRP A 65 -5.50 2.10 12.69
CA TRP A 65 -5.47 3.31 13.51
C TRP A 65 -6.30 3.09 14.78
N PHE A 66 -5.65 3.17 15.93
CA PHE A 66 -6.29 3.27 17.23
C PHE A 66 -6.33 4.75 17.61
N ASP A 67 -7.49 5.36 17.40
CA ASP A 67 -7.71 6.77 17.72
C ASP A 67 -7.78 6.98 19.24
N ARG A 68 -7.26 8.11 19.71
CA ARG A 68 -7.31 8.48 21.14
C ARG A 68 -8.74 8.57 21.70
N SER A 69 -9.75 8.77 20.85
CA SER A 69 -11.18 8.76 21.21
C SER A 69 -11.72 7.36 21.50
N GLY A 70 -10.97 6.30 21.18
CA GLY A 70 -11.39 4.91 21.30
C GLY A 70 -11.93 4.31 20.02
N ARG A 71 -12.03 5.09 18.93
CA ARG A 71 -12.34 4.57 17.60
C ARG A 71 -11.16 3.78 17.05
N VAL A 72 -11.44 2.66 16.38
CA VAL A 72 -10.43 1.84 15.68
C VAL A 72 -10.79 1.72 14.21
N ASP A 73 -9.86 1.99 13.30
CA ASP A 73 -10.02 1.81 11.87
C ASP A 73 -9.01 0.78 11.35
N VAL A 74 -9.48 -0.26 10.70
CA VAL A 74 -8.70 -1.30 10.01
C VAL A 74 -8.88 -1.11 8.50
N ASN A 75 -7.84 -0.64 7.84
CA ASN A 75 -7.86 -0.31 6.42
C ASN A 75 -7.09 -1.39 5.67
N PHE A 76 -7.80 -2.21 4.92
CA PHE A 76 -7.25 -3.17 3.98
C PHE A 76 -7.12 -2.49 2.61
N PHE A 77 -5.94 -2.53 2.01
CA PHE A 77 -5.70 -1.84 0.75
C PHE A 77 -4.70 -2.55 -0.14
N HIS A 78 -4.85 -2.29 -1.44
CA HIS A 78 -4.16 -2.97 -2.52
C HIS A 78 -4.45 -4.47 -2.57
N VAL A 79 -4.47 -5.03 -3.77
CA VAL A 79 -4.55 -6.47 -3.97
C VAL A 79 -3.71 -6.89 -5.16
N SER A 80 -3.00 -8.01 -4.99
CA SER A 80 -2.20 -8.64 -6.06
C SER A 80 -2.88 -9.85 -6.69
N VAL A 81 -3.87 -10.41 -6.02
CA VAL A 81 -4.73 -11.48 -6.55
C VAL A 81 -6.18 -11.09 -6.32
N PRO A 82 -7.11 -11.46 -7.21
CA PRO A 82 -8.52 -11.16 -7.02
C PRO A 82 -9.10 -11.98 -5.86
N ASN A 83 -10.17 -11.45 -5.25
CA ASN A 83 -11.02 -12.16 -4.29
C ASN A 83 -10.30 -12.58 -2.99
N ILE A 84 -9.85 -11.59 -2.22
CA ILE A 84 -9.33 -11.80 -0.87
C ILE A 84 -10.41 -11.40 0.13
N GLU A 85 -10.87 -12.35 0.94
CA GLU A 85 -11.80 -12.08 2.03
C GLU A 85 -11.04 -11.57 3.23
N VAL A 86 -11.39 -10.40 3.73
CA VAL A 86 -10.75 -9.76 4.89
C VAL A 86 -11.70 -9.71 6.05
N TYR A 87 -11.17 -9.94 7.25
CA TYR A 87 -11.93 -9.97 8.48
C TYR A 87 -11.20 -9.19 9.57
N SER A 88 -11.97 -8.55 10.45
CA SER A 88 -11.46 -8.08 11.74
C SER A 88 -12.49 -8.20 12.85
N ASP A 89 -11.99 -8.17 14.09
CA ASP A 89 -12.77 -8.35 15.32
C ASP A 89 -12.16 -7.50 16.43
N TYR A 90 -12.96 -6.60 17.01
CA TYR A 90 -12.51 -5.65 18.04
C TYR A 90 -13.64 -5.21 19.00
N PRO A 91 -13.50 -5.43 20.32
CA PRO A 91 -12.44 -6.21 20.95
C PRO A 91 -12.60 -7.71 20.63
N HIS A 92 -11.50 -8.38 20.31
CA HIS A 92 -11.53 -9.79 19.90
C HIS A 92 -12.21 -10.69 20.93
N ASP A 93 -13.35 -11.25 20.55
CA ASP A 93 -14.14 -12.17 21.39
C ASP A 93 -14.16 -13.62 20.87
N GLY A 94 -13.52 -13.84 19.71
CA GLY A 94 -13.45 -15.13 19.03
C GLY A 94 -14.34 -15.21 17.79
N HIS A 95 -15.16 -14.19 17.51
CA HIS A 95 -16.05 -14.13 16.36
C HIS A 95 -15.78 -12.88 15.51
N PRO A 96 -15.54 -13.01 14.18
CA PRO A 96 -15.38 -11.86 13.32
C PRO A 96 -16.59 -10.91 13.36
N ASP A 97 -16.37 -9.67 13.79
CA ASP A 97 -17.39 -8.62 13.74
C ASP A 97 -17.64 -8.14 12.31
N GLU A 98 -16.56 -7.94 11.56
CA GLU A 98 -16.61 -7.38 10.21
C GLU A 98 -15.93 -8.28 9.19
N SER A 99 -16.48 -8.29 7.98
CA SER A 99 -15.90 -8.99 6.84
C SER A 99 -16.20 -8.30 5.52
N GLY A 100 -15.28 -8.42 4.56
CA GLY A 100 -15.45 -7.90 3.22
C GLY A 100 -14.63 -8.69 2.21
N THR A 101 -14.78 -8.39 0.92
CA THR A 101 -14.01 -9.04 -0.14
C THR A 101 -13.37 -7.98 -1.02
N THR A 102 -12.04 -7.95 -1.05
CA THR A 102 -11.29 -7.10 -1.97
C THR A 102 -11.15 -7.76 -3.33
N THR A 103 -11.21 -6.95 -4.37
CA THR A 103 -11.03 -7.35 -5.77
C THR A 103 -10.07 -6.39 -6.46
N LEU A 104 -9.69 -6.68 -7.72
CA LEU A 104 -8.82 -5.79 -8.48
C LEU A 104 -9.48 -4.44 -8.80
N GLU A 105 -10.79 -4.30 -8.57
CA GLU A 105 -11.53 -3.03 -8.66
C GLU A 105 -11.82 -2.48 -7.26
N ALA A 106 -12.32 -3.32 -6.34
CA ALA A 106 -12.57 -2.97 -4.94
C ALA A 106 -11.29 -3.16 -4.11
N ARG A 107 -10.32 -2.26 -4.31
CA ARG A 107 -8.96 -2.39 -3.73
C ARG A 107 -8.84 -1.86 -2.31
N TYR A 108 -9.86 -1.20 -1.77
CA TYR A 108 -9.84 -0.62 -0.43
C TYR A 108 -11.10 -0.97 0.36
N ILE A 109 -10.90 -1.53 1.54
CA ILE A 109 -11.95 -1.80 2.53
C ILE A 109 -11.52 -1.23 3.87
N ARG A 110 -12.37 -0.38 4.44
CA ARG A 110 -12.20 0.13 5.81
C ARG A 110 -13.25 -0.49 6.70
N GLN A 111 -12.82 -1.25 7.69
CA GLN A 111 -13.64 -1.71 8.81
C GLN A 111 -13.35 -0.79 9.99
N TYR A 112 -14.37 -0.28 10.69
CA TYR A 112 -14.14 0.61 11.83
C TYR A 112 -15.12 0.37 12.97
N TYR A 113 -14.61 0.62 14.17
CA TYR A 113 -15.25 0.31 15.44
C TYR A 113 -15.37 1.56 16.28
N GLU A 114 -16.58 1.91 16.69
CA GLU A 114 -16.83 3.10 17.47
C GLU A 114 -18.10 2.91 18.32
N ASN A 115 -18.05 3.30 19.60
CA ASN A 115 -19.20 3.25 20.51
C ASN A 115 -19.86 1.85 20.60
N GLY A 116 -19.05 0.78 20.59
CA GLY A 116 -19.53 -0.60 20.66
C GLY A 116 -20.27 -1.09 19.41
N ARG A 117 -20.05 -0.43 18.27
CA ARG A 117 -20.58 -0.82 16.96
C ARG A 117 -19.45 -0.95 15.97
N SER A 118 -19.68 -1.80 14.97
CA SER A 118 -18.80 -1.99 13.83
C SER A 118 -19.46 -1.51 12.54
N TYR A 119 -18.63 -1.15 11.57
CA TYR A 119 -19.03 -0.61 10.29
C TYR A 119 -18.01 -0.99 9.21
N MET A 120 -18.44 -0.99 7.94
CA MET A 120 -17.56 -1.21 6.80
C MET A 120 -17.85 -0.22 5.67
N VAL A 121 -16.78 0.22 5.00
CA VAL A 121 -16.82 0.97 3.74
C VAL A 121 -15.94 0.26 2.71
N THR A 122 -16.38 0.26 1.46
CA THR A 122 -15.64 -0.28 0.31
C THR A 122 -15.47 0.81 -0.73
N ASN A 123 -14.26 0.97 -1.25
CA ASN A 123 -13.96 1.89 -2.35
C ASN A 123 -13.50 1.10 -3.58
N TYR A 124 -13.90 1.61 -4.74
CA TYR A 124 -13.47 1.12 -6.04
C TYR A 124 -12.43 2.08 -6.59
N GLU A 125 -11.35 1.54 -7.12
CA GLU A 125 -10.20 2.29 -7.60
C GLU A 125 -9.92 1.91 -9.06
N ASP A 126 -9.71 2.90 -9.93
CA ASP A 126 -9.46 2.70 -11.37
C ASP A 126 -7.97 2.81 -11.75
N GLY A 127 -7.14 3.34 -10.85
CA GLY A 127 -5.70 3.52 -11.05
C GLY A 127 -5.34 4.80 -11.77
N ILE A 128 -6.31 5.68 -12.02
CA ILE A 128 -6.11 7.00 -12.61
C ILE A 128 -5.84 7.98 -11.47
N ALA A 129 -4.86 8.86 -11.66
CA ALA A 129 -4.57 9.89 -10.67
C ALA A 129 -5.73 10.89 -10.50
N ALA A 130 -5.89 11.41 -9.29
CA ALA A 130 -6.90 12.42 -9.03
C ALA A 130 -6.63 13.72 -9.78
N ASP A 131 -7.64 14.27 -10.46
CA ASP A 131 -7.60 15.62 -11.02
C ASP A 131 -7.84 16.64 -9.91
N ILE A 132 -6.74 17.15 -9.34
CA ILE A 132 -6.76 18.13 -8.26
C ILE A 132 -6.73 19.59 -8.75
N GLY A 133 -6.75 19.84 -10.06
CA GLY A 133 -6.78 21.19 -10.64
C GLY A 133 -5.60 22.07 -10.25
N GLY A 134 -4.50 21.97 -11.00
CA GLY A 134 -3.34 22.86 -10.88
C GLY A 134 -2.15 22.39 -11.71
N ASP A 135 -1.38 23.32 -12.27
CA ASP A 135 -0.09 23.02 -12.92
C ASP A 135 0.97 22.79 -11.84
N TRP A 136 0.98 21.60 -11.24
CA TRP A 136 2.01 21.22 -10.28
C TRP A 136 3.14 20.50 -11.01
N TRP A 137 4.34 21.06 -10.87
CA TRP A 137 5.53 20.54 -11.52
C TRP A 137 6.22 19.62 -10.51
N PRO A 138 6.48 18.34 -10.86
CA PRO A 138 7.17 17.43 -9.97
C PRO A 138 8.52 18.03 -9.57
N SER A 139 8.89 17.75 -8.31
CA SER A 139 10.20 18.08 -7.76
C SER A 139 11.32 17.60 -8.71
N THR A 140 12.43 18.34 -8.72
CA THR A 140 13.62 18.02 -9.53
C THR A 140 14.61 17.14 -8.77
N ALA A 141 14.17 16.53 -7.67
CA ALA A 141 15.01 15.63 -6.90
C ALA A 141 15.35 14.38 -7.72
N ALA A 142 16.58 13.87 -7.54
CA ALA A 142 16.93 12.57 -8.09
C ALA A 142 16.14 11.54 -7.28
N GLY A 143 15.04 11.03 -7.85
CA GLY A 143 14.21 10.00 -7.23
C GLY A 143 15.03 8.78 -6.77
N TYR A 144 14.37 7.86 -6.09
CA TYR A 144 15.00 6.66 -5.57
C TYR A 144 15.09 5.58 -6.66
N SER A 145 16.32 5.22 -7.02
CA SER A 145 16.58 4.04 -7.86
C SER A 145 16.10 2.77 -7.18
N VAL A 146 15.04 2.19 -7.75
CA VAL A 146 14.48 0.89 -7.37
C VAL A 146 15.34 -0.23 -7.95
N ASP A 147 15.79 -0.02 -9.19
CA ASP A 147 16.77 -0.81 -9.91
C ASP A 147 17.50 0.05 -10.96
N ASP A 148 18.30 -0.58 -11.81
CA ASP A 148 19.11 0.11 -12.84
C ASP A 148 18.28 0.93 -13.85
N ASN A 149 16.97 0.66 -13.97
CA ASN A 149 16.11 1.20 -15.01
C ASN A 149 14.86 1.92 -14.48
N LEU A 150 14.64 1.99 -13.17
CA LEU A 150 13.44 2.61 -12.60
C LEU A 150 13.78 3.44 -11.37
N ASP A 151 13.47 4.73 -11.46
CA ASP A 151 13.43 5.64 -10.33
C ASP A 151 11.99 5.93 -9.93
N ILE A 152 11.75 6.06 -8.62
CA ILE A 152 10.47 6.48 -8.06
C ILE A 152 10.65 7.63 -7.09
N GLU A 153 9.69 8.54 -7.04
CA GLU A 153 9.68 9.69 -6.14
C GLU A 153 8.28 9.90 -5.58
N ALA A 154 8.21 10.44 -4.37
CA ALA A 154 6.98 10.97 -3.83
C ALA A 154 7.23 12.30 -3.09
N VAL A 155 6.32 13.25 -3.26
CA VAL A 155 6.30 14.54 -2.55
C VAL A 155 5.03 14.60 -1.72
N ILE A 156 5.19 14.84 -0.42
CA ILE A 156 4.08 14.99 0.51
C ILE A 156 3.77 16.48 0.66
N ASN A 157 2.55 16.88 0.30
CA ASN A 157 2.10 18.25 0.50
C ASN A 157 1.62 18.44 1.94
N THR A 158 2.40 19.19 2.73
CA THR A 158 2.07 19.48 4.12
C THR A 158 1.45 20.86 4.26
N VAL A 159 0.55 21.01 5.24
CA VAL A 159 -0.10 22.30 5.54
C VAL A 159 0.90 23.31 6.11
N ASP A 160 1.83 22.86 6.95
CA ASP A 160 2.67 23.75 7.77
C ASP A 160 4.10 23.94 7.23
N ALA A 161 4.67 22.94 6.56
CA ALA A 161 6.05 22.98 6.05
C ALA A 161 6.13 23.15 4.52
N GLY A 162 4.99 23.16 3.82
CA GLY A 162 4.95 23.09 2.37
C GLY A 162 5.23 21.67 1.84
N PRO A 163 5.54 21.51 0.54
CA PRO A 163 5.91 20.22 -0.03
C PRO A 163 7.24 19.73 0.55
N ILE A 164 7.26 18.46 0.96
CA ILE A 164 8.48 17.77 1.44
C ILE A 164 8.70 16.50 0.63
N GLU A 165 9.97 16.16 0.38
CA GLU A 165 10.32 14.91 -0.27
C GLU A 165 10.08 13.75 0.69
N ALA A 166 9.35 12.72 0.24
CA ALA A 166 9.13 11.53 1.04
C ALA A 166 10.32 10.58 0.93
N VAL A 167 10.63 9.87 2.01
CA VAL A 167 11.75 8.95 2.08
C VAL A 167 11.31 7.54 1.67
N TRP A 168 11.94 6.96 0.65
CA TRP A 168 11.67 5.60 0.21
C TRP A 168 12.29 4.54 1.12
N ARG A 169 11.51 3.52 1.43
CA ARG A 169 11.96 2.31 2.12
C ARG A 169 11.51 1.06 1.39
N LYS A 170 12.47 0.35 0.81
CA LYS A 170 12.24 -1.00 0.25
C LYS A 170 11.82 -1.96 1.36
N GLY A 171 10.66 -2.58 1.20
CA GLY A 171 10.12 -3.59 2.11
C GLY A 171 10.54 -5.01 1.71
N GLY A 172 10.56 -5.30 0.40
CA GLY A 172 10.92 -6.62 -0.10
C GLY A 172 10.93 -6.71 -1.62
N GLY A 173 11.24 -7.91 -2.11
CA GLY A 173 11.14 -8.22 -3.54
C GLY A 173 11.57 -9.65 -3.85
N GLU A 174 11.06 -10.17 -4.97
CA GLU A 174 11.27 -11.55 -5.39
C GLU A 174 11.10 -11.68 -6.91
N THR A 175 11.73 -12.71 -7.49
CA THR A 175 11.44 -13.17 -8.85
C THR A 175 10.63 -14.46 -8.79
N THR A 176 9.44 -14.43 -9.36
CA THR A 176 8.56 -15.59 -9.49
C THR A 176 9.15 -16.62 -10.45
N ALA A 177 8.69 -17.87 -10.38
CA ALA A 177 9.10 -18.93 -11.32
C ALA A 177 8.78 -18.60 -12.79
N GLY A 178 7.78 -17.74 -13.04
CA GLY A 178 7.43 -17.24 -14.38
C GLY A 178 8.34 -16.13 -14.90
N GLY A 179 9.37 -15.73 -14.14
CA GLY A 179 10.30 -14.66 -14.53
C GLY A 179 9.83 -13.25 -14.20
N HIS A 180 8.62 -13.08 -13.65
CA HIS A 180 8.16 -11.79 -13.15
C HIS A 180 8.94 -11.41 -11.90
N ARG A 181 9.44 -10.17 -11.82
CA ARG A 181 10.07 -9.63 -10.63
C ARG A 181 9.15 -8.63 -9.95
N VAL A 182 9.00 -8.77 -8.64
CA VAL A 182 8.21 -7.88 -7.78
C VAL A 182 9.14 -7.15 -6.83
N ILE A 183 8.91 -5.85 -6.65
CA ILE A 183 9.53 -5.06 -5.59
C ILE A 183 8.41 -4.30 -4.88
N TRP A 184 8.48 -4.19 -3.56
CA TRP A 184 7.53 -3.38 -2.81
C TRP A 184 8.22 -2.62 -1.68
N GLY A 185 7.56 -1.58 -1.21
CA GLY A 185 8.03 -0.75 -0.11
C GLY A 185 7.03 0.33 0.22
N HIS A 186 7.50 1.37 0.90
CA HIS A 186 6.68 2.51 1.28
C HIS A 186 7.49 3.79 1.35
N PHE A 187 6.79 4.90 1.24
CA PHE A 187 7.29 6.23 1.50
C PHE A 187 6.78 6.73 2.85
N TYR A 188 7.61 7.51 3.54
CA TYR A 188 7.26 8.16 4.80
C TYR A 188 7.86 9.56 4.85
N ALA A 189 7.20 10.48 5.55
CA ALA A 189 7.77 11.79 5.82
C ALA A 189 8.96 11.69 6.79
N SER A 190 10.05 12.43 6.52
CA SER A 190 11.20 12.43 7.42
C SER A 190 10.87 13.14 8.74
N PRO A 191 11.26 12.57 9.91
CA PRO A 191 11.18 13.27 11.19
C PRO A 191 12.00 14.58 11.25
N SER A 192 12.94 14.78 10.32
CA SER A 192 13.69 16.04 10.20
C SER A 192 12.86 17.18 9.61
N ASP A 193 11.85 16.84 8.82
CA ASP A 193 11.08 17.80 8.03
C ASP A 193 9.74 18.11 8.71
N VAL A 194 9.13 17.09 9.34
CA VAL A 194 7.88 17.21 10.10
C VAL A 194 7.90 16.35 11.36
N THR A 195 7.27 16.83 12.42
CA THR A 195 7.30 16.20 13.76
C THR A 195 6.53 14.89 13.84
N TRP A 196 5.66 14.61 12.88
CA TRP A 196 4.85 13.39 12.79
C TRP A 196 5.44 12.35 11.83
N GLY A 197 6.50 12.69 11.10
CA GLY A 197 7.13 11.80 10.13
C GLY A 197 7.77 10.59 10.81
N SER A 198 7.63 9.41 10.21
CA SER A 198 8.09 8.14 10.82
C SER A 198 8.08 6.98 9.83
N GLU A 199 9.21 6.26 9.70
CA GLU A 199 9.29 5.00 8.94
C GLU A 199 8.31 3.94 9.47
N GLN A 200 7.97 4.02 10.76
CA GLN A 200 7.04 3.07 11.39
C GLN A 200 5.56 3.43 11.15
N ASN A 201 5.28 4.61 10.59
CA ASN A 201 3.97 5.08 10.19
C ASN A 201 3.99 5.60 8.74
N PRO A 202 4.06 4.72 7.72
CA PRO A 202 4.25 5.11 6.35
C PRO A 202 3.06 5.89 5.78
N ASP A 203 3.35 6.85 4.90
CA ASP A 203 2.34 7.72 4.32
C ASP A 203 1.79 7.19 3.01
N LEU A 204 2.60 6.44 2.25
CA LEU A 204 2.26 5.89 0.93
C LEU A 204 2.94 4.53 0.74
N PHE A 205 2.26 3.57 0.11
CA PHE A 205 2.85 2.27 -0.23
C PHE A 205 3.03 2.11 -1.73
N VAL A 206 4.02 1.32 -2.14
CA VAL A 206 4.32 1.08 -3.54
C VAL A 206 4.57 -0.40 -3.79
N LYS A 207 4.01 -0.91 -4.89
CA LYS A 207 4.31 -2.25 -5.42
C LYS A 207 4.55 -2.19 -6.91
N ILE A 208 5.68 -2.76 -7.31
CA ILE A 208 6.24 -2.68 -8.66
C ILE A 208 6.29 -4.08 -9.22
N TRP A 209 5.73 -4.26 -10.41
CA TRP A 209 5.76 -5.50 -11.16
C TRP A 209 6.53 -5.30 -12.45
N PHE A 210 7.66 -6.00 -12.57
CA PHE A 210 8.37 -6.19 -13.83
C PHE A 210 7.93 -7.53 -14.39
N ASP A 211 7.02 -7.51 -15.36
CA ASP A 211 6.55 -8.75 -15.94
C ASP A 211 7.52 -9.32 -16.98
N ALA A 212 7.43 -10.63 -17.20
CA ALA A 212 8.28 -11.32 -18.15
C ALA A 212 8.03 -10.91 -19.62
N SER A 213 6.95 -10.17 -19.90
CA SER A 213 6.67 -9.64 -21.24
C SER A 213 7.37 -8.31 -21.53
N GLY A 214 7.97 -7.69 -20.50
CA GLY A 214 8.65 -6.41 -20.58
C GLY A 214 7.81 -5.23 -20.11
N ARG A 215 6.58 -5.43 -19.65
CA ARG A 215 5.77 -4.38 -19.04
C ARG A 215 6.15 -4.19 -17.57
N VAL A 216 6.14 -2.94 -17.15
CA VAL A 216 6.43 -2.50 -15.79
C VAL A 216 5.24 -1.74 -15.25
N ASP A 217 4.59 -2.28 -14.21
CA ASP A 217 3.51 -1.60 -13.48
C ASP A 217 4.05 -1.06 -12.15
N VAL A 218 4.03 0.26 -11.95
CA VAL A 218 4.29 0.90 -10.66
C VAL A 218 2.97 1.29 -10.02
N ASN A 219 2.62 0.63 -8.92
CA ASN A 219 1.35 0.81 -8.22
C ASN A 219 1.61 1.58 -6.94
N TYR A 220 1.15 2.83 -6.89
CA TYR A 220 1.10 3.64 -5.69
C TYR A 220 -0.25 3.42 -5.02
N PHE A 221 -0.27 3.15 -3.73
CA PHE A 221 -1.52 2.88 -3.03
C PHE A 221 -1.49 3.29 -1.57
N HIS A 222 -2.67 3.66 -1.08
CA HIS A 222 -2.94 4.18 0.25
C HIS A 222 -2.23 5.51 0.51
N VAL A 223 -2.94 6.49 1.05
CA VAL A 223 -2.34 7.74 1.54
C VAL A 223 -2.81 8.07 2.95
N SER A 224 -1.90 8.51 3.82
CA SER A 224 -2.25 8.90 5.21
C SER A 224 -2.36 10.40 5.43
N VAL A 225 -1.96 11.17 4.43
CA VAL A 225 -2.07 12.63 4.36
C VAL A 225 -2.88 13.03 3.13
N PRO A 226 -3.42 14.26 3.08
CA PRO A 226 -4.37 14.68 2.05
C PRO A 226 -3.90 14.47 0.62
N ASP A 227 -2.67 14.93 0.30
CA ASP A 227 -2.18 14.99 -1.07
C ASP A 227 -0.72 14.50 -1.10
N ILE A 228 -0.46 13.45 -1.87
CA ILE A 228 0.88 12.93 -2.15
C ILE A 228 1.07 12.82 -3.65
N GLU A 229 2.02 13.59 -4.17
CA GLU A 229 2.44 13.49 -5.56
C GLU A 229 3.41 12.33 -5.72
N VAL A 230 3.30 11.61 -6.83
CA VAL A 230 4.15 10.46 -7.15
C VAL A 230 4.67 10.58 -8.57
N SER A 231 5.92 10.20 -8.77
CA SER A 231 6.56 10.18 -10.08
C SER A 231 7.32 8.89 -10.28
N SER A 232 7.28 8.35 -11.50
CA SER A 232 8.10 7.20 -11.90
C SER A 232 8.85 7.55 -13.17
N TYR A 233 10.14 7.23 -13.21
CA TYR A 233 11.00 7.41 -14.38
C TYR A 233 11.59 6.06 -14.76
N PHE A 234 11.15 5.52 -15.90
CA PHE A 234 11.60 4.25 -16.45
C PHE A 234 12.52 4.49 -17.64
N TYR A 235 13.72 3.89 -17.60
CA TYR A 235 14.72 3.94 -18.65
C TYR A 235 14.71 2.61 -19.39
N ASP A 236 14.27 2.62 -20.65
CA ASP A 236 14.37 1.43 -21.50
C ASP A 236 15.82 1.16 -21.91
N ASP A 237 16.05 0.01 -22.55
CA ASP A 237 17.40 -0.43 -22.91
C ASP A 237 18.06 0.49 -23.97
N ASP A 238 17.27 1.32 -24.67
CA ASP A 238 17.72 2.35 -25.60
C ASP A 238 18.02 3.71 -24.90
N GLY A 239 17.75 3.80 -23.60
CA GLY A 239 17.95 4.99 -22.78
C GLY A 239 16.91 6.09 -22.98
N PHE A 240 15.77 5.80 -23.62
CA PHE A 240 14.66 6.74 -23.70
C PHE A 240 13.84 6.72 -22.41
N PRO A 241 13.74 7.87 -21.70
CA PRO A 241 12.96 7.93 -20.48
C PRO A 241 11.47 7.91 -20.80
N GLN A 242 10.76 6.95 -20.24
CA GLN A 242 9.32 7.00 -20.04
C GLN A 242 9.06 7.53 -18.63
N SER A 243 8.17 8.50 -18.48
CA SER A 243 7.84 9.05 -17.17
C SER A 243 6.35 9.21 -17.02
N ASP A 244 5.86 8.99 -15.82
CA ASP A 244 4.46 9.20 -15.46
C ASP A 244 4.37 9.78 -14.05
N THR A 245 3.34 10.59 -13.82
CA THR A 245 3.17 11.37 -12.58
C THR A 245 1.70 11.44 -12.21
N GLY A 246 1.40 11.46 -10.92
CA GLY A 246 0.03 11.59 -10.43
C GLY A 246 -0.05 12.08 -9.00
N THR A 247 -1.24 12.49 -8.55
CA THR A 247 -1.49 12.83 -7.15
C THR A 247 -2.49 11.86 -6.53
N ALA A 248 -2.09 11.20 -5.44
CA ALA A 248 -2.93 10.33 -4.66
C ALA A 248 -3.52 11.12 -3.49
N ILE A 249 -4.84 11.00 -3.30
CA ILE A 249 -5.58 11.74 -2.27
C ILE A 249 -6.40 10.80 -1.37
N LEU A 250 -6.90 11.31 -0.24
CA LEU A 250 -7.63 10.47 0.73
C LEU A 250 -8.90 9.82 0.17
N SER A 251 -9.50 10.37 -0.89
CA SER A 251 -10.68 9.82 -1.57
C SER A 251 -10.36 8.97 -2.80
N ASP A 252 -9.12 9.02 -3.28
CA ASP A 252 -8.66 8.35 -4.50
C ASP A 252 -7.19 7.95 -4.29
N ARG A 253 -7.01 6.71 -3.86
CA ARG A 253 -5.83 6.28 -3.11
C ARG A 253 -4.91 5.41 -3.93
N TYR A 254 -5.23 5.11 -5.19
CA TYR A 254 -4.52 4.15 -6.01
C TYR A 254 -4.20 4.73 -7.38
N ILE A 255 -2.92 4.74 -7.72
CA ILE A 255 -2.41 5.20 -9.00
C ILE A 255 -1.55 4.10 -9.59
N ARG A 256 -1.70 3.88 -10.90
CA ARG A 256 -0.89 2.93 -11.65
C ARG A 256 -0.19 3.63 -12.80
N HIS A 257 1.14 3.67 -12.74
CA HIS A 257 1.98 4.02 -13.88
C HIS A 257 2.36 2.75 -14.63
N GLU A 258 2.13 2.70 -15.95
CA GLU A 258 2.45 1.55 -16.80
C GLU A 258 3.51 1.94 -17.84
N PHE A 259 4.58 1.15 -17.92
CA PHE A 259 5.68 1.32 -18.88
C PHE A 259 5.96 0.03 -19.63
N TRP A 260 6.65 0.15 -20.77
CA TRP A 260 6.99 -0.99 -21.61
C TRP A 260 8.46 -0.95 -22.04
N LYS A 261 9.18 -2.07 -21.90
CA LYS A 261 10.46 -2.26 -22.57
C LYS A 261 10.26 -2.31 -24.08
N ASN A 262 10.95 -1.44 -24.79
CA ASN A 262 11.10 -1.55 -26.23
C ASN A 262 12.13 -2.65 -26.53
N TRP A 263 11.78 -3.60 -27.40
CA TRP A 263 12.64 -4.71 -27.84
C TRP A 263 13.08 -4.51 -29.29
#